data_AF-A0A5C8CB02-F1
#
_entry.id   AF-A0A5C8CB02-F1
#
_cell.length_a   1.000
_cell.length_b   1.000
_cell.length_c   1.000
_cell.angle_alpha   90.00
_cell.angle_beta   90.00
_cell.angle_gamma   90.00
#
_symmetry.space_group_name_H-M   'P 1'
#
loop_
_entity.id
_entity.type
_entity.pdbx_description
1 polymer ?
#
loop_
_entity_poly.entity_id
_entity_poly.type
_entity_poly.pdbx_seq_one_letter_code
_entity_poly.pdbx_strand_id
1 'polypeptide(L)' 'MSVVPLGLLIEPEQFAPFLAHEQIRIIDLSRESVFEQLHLPQAILVRPKELLIQDGLTNGLLPDA' A
#
# COMPACT_ATOMS: atom_id res chain seq x y z
N MET A 1 -0.94 -24.64 -6.19
CA MET A 1 -0.82 -23.17 -6.11
C MET A 1 0.37 -22.77 -6.99
N SER A 2 0.17 -21.92 -7.99
CA SER A 2 1.29 -21.35 -8.75
C SER A 2 2.03 -20.36 -7.86
N VAL A 3 3.34 -20.53 -7.72
CA VAL A 3 4.19 -19.57 -7.03
C VAL A 3 4.46 -18.42 -8.00
N VAL A 4 4.11 -17.20 -7.61
CA VAL A 4 4.44 -16.01 -8.39
C VAL A 4 5.91 -15.67 -8.12
N PRO A 5 6.82 -15.73 -9.12
CA PRO A 5 8.25 -15.63 -8.91
C PRO A 5 8.72 -14.16 -8.87
N LEU A 6 8.13 -13.34 -7.99
CA LEU A 6 8.51 -11.94 -7.80
C LEU A 6 9.41 -11.81 -6.55
N GLY A 7 10.47 -11.01 -6.68
CA GLY A 7 11.30 -10.58 -5.56
C GLY A 7 10.62 -9.47 -4.74
N LEU A 8 11.32 -8.96 -3.71
CA LEU A 8 10.84 -7.82 -2.92
C LEU A 8 10.81 -6.52 -3.74
N LEU A 9 11.82 -6.33 -4.59
CA LEU A 9 11.93 -5.26 -5.57
C LEU A 9 11.90 -5.90 -6.95
N ILE A 10 11.12 -5.29 -7.84
CA ILE A 10 10.89 -5.77 -9.20
C ILE A 10 10.83 -4.59 -10.15
N GLU A 11 11.22 -4.84 -11.40
CA GLU A 11 11.02 -3.90 -12.51
C GLU A 11 9.58 -4.02 -13.06
N PRO A 12 9.03 -2.97 -13.69
CA PRO A 12 7.68 -2.97 -14.25
C PRO A 12 7.42 -4.14 -15.23
N GLU A 13 8.39 -4.48 -16.07
CA GLU A 13 8.28 -5.53 -17.08
C GLU A 13 8.15 -6.92 -16.44
N GLN A 14 8.71 -7.10 -15.25
CA GLN A 14 8.57 -8.34 -14.49
C GLN A 14 7.16 -8.49 -13.91
N PHE A 15 6.50 -7.38 -13.61
CA PHE A 15 5.15 -7.36 -13.05
C PHE A 15 4.04 -7.39 -14.11
N ALA A 16 4.27 -6.79 -15.27
CA ALA A 16 3.25 -6.60 -16.32
C ALA A 16 2.41 -7.86 -16.64
N PRO A 17 2.98 -9.10 -16.72
CA PRO A 17 2.19 -10.31 -16.98
C PRO A 17 1.18 -10.67 -15.88
N PHE A 18 1.34 -10.11 -14.67
CA PHE A 18 0.57 -10.44 -13.49
C PHE A 18 -0.45 -9.35 -13.08
N LEU A 19 -0.65 -8.32 -13.91
CA LEU A 19 -1.56 -7.19 -13.62
C LEU A 19 -3.00 -7.61 -13.27
N ALA A 20 -3.46 -8.77 -13.77
CA ALA A 20 -4.78 -9.32 -13.49
C ALA A 20 -4.74 -10.62 -12.66
N HIS A 21 -3.61 -10.92 -12.01
CA HIS A 21 -3.46 -12.15 -11.26
C HIS A 21 -4.25 -12.09 -9.94
N GLU A 22 -5.20 -13.00 -9.74
CA GLU A 22 -6.18 -12.95 -8.64
C GLU A 22 -5.57 -12.98 -7.24
N GLN A 23 -4.40 -13.59 -7.09
CA GLN A 23 -3.67 -13.69 -5.81
C GLN A 23 -2.80 -12.47 -5.51
N ILE A 24 -2.76 -11.46 -6.40
CA ILE A 24 -2.00 -10.23 -6.20
C ILE A 24 -2.95 -9.08 -5.87
N ARG A 25 -2.51 -8.19 -4.99
CA ARG A 25 -3.15 -6.89 -4.74
C ARG A 25 -2.13 -5.80 -4.95
N ILE A 26 -2.53 -4.78 -5.71
CA ILE A 26 -1.70 -3.62 -6.00
C ILE A 26 -2.16 -2.52 -5.05
N ILE A 27 -1.23 -2.03 -4.22
CA ILE A 27 -1.49 -0.93 -3.29
C ILE A 27 -0.73 0.28 -3.80
N ASP A 28 -1.45 1.38 -4.01
CA ASP A 28 -0.88 2.66 -4.39
C ASP A 28 -0.82 3.56 -3.15
N LEU A 29 0.37 4.11 -2.87
CA LEU A 29 0.64 4.98 -1.72
C LEU A 29 0.95 6.42 -2.16
N SER A 30 0.63 6.76 -3.40
CA SER A 30 0.78 8.12 -3.92
C SER A 30 -0.26 9.08 -3.30
N ARG A 31 -0.15 10.36 -3.65
CA ARG A 31 -1.17 11.34 -3.28
C ARG A 31 -2.45 11.06 -4.06
N GLU A 32 -3.59 11.28 -3.44
CA GLU A 32 -4.92 11.09 -4.04
C GLU A 32 -5.06 11.79 -5.40
N SER A 33 -4.58 13.02 -5.52
CA SER A 33 -4.61 13.76 -6.78
C SER A 33 -3.80 13.12 -7.92
N VAL A 34 -2.77 12.34 -7.59
CA VAL A 34 -1.96 11.61 -8.58
C VAL A 34 -2.70 10.34 -8.99
N PHE A 35 -3.20 9.59 -8.00
CA PHE A 35 -3.97 8.38 -8.22
C PHE A 35 -5.19 8.62 -9.12
N GLU A 36 -5.94 9.71 -8.92
CA GLU A 36 -7.09 10.06 -9.77
C GLU A 36 -6.72 10.32 -11.24
N GLN A 37 -5.50 10.79 -11.51
CA GLN A 37 -5.03 11.07 -12.86
C GLN A 37 -4.45 9.82 -13.54
N LEU A 38 -3.70 9.00 -12.79
CA LEU A 38 -3.04 7.82 -13.31
C LEU A 38 -2.70 6.84 -12.18
N HIS A 39 -3.14 5.60 -12.34
CA HIS A 39 -2.76 4.47 -11.48
C HIS A 39 -2.75 3.18 -12.30
N LEU A 40 -2.12 2.13 -11.75
CA LEU A 40 -2.18 0.81 -12.34
C LEU A 40 -3.60 0.23 -12.26
N PRO A 41 -4.05 -0.57 -13.23
CA PRO A 41 -5.34 -1.26 -13.16
C PRO A 41 -5.46 -2.07 -11.86
N GLN A 42 -6.63 -2.03 -11.22
CA GLN A 42 -6.94 -2.75 -9.97
C GLN A 42 -6.13 -2.30 -8.74
N ALA A 43 -5.38 -1.21 -8.84
CA ALA A 43 -4.72 -0.61 -7.69
C ALA A 43 -5.77 -0.05 -6.69
N ILE A 44 -5.47 -0.20 -5.41
CA ILE A 44 -6.23 0.39 -4.32
C ILE A 44 -5.37 1.51 -3.74
N LEU A 45 -5.88 2.74 -3.77
CA LEU A 45 -5.26 3.84 -3.03
C LEU A 45 -5.41 3.59 -1.54
N VAL A 46 -4.28 3.57 -0.83
CA VAL A 46 -4.25 3.53 0.63
C VAL A 46 -3.52 4.76 1.13
N ARG A 47 -4.19 5.57 1.96
CA ARG A 47 -3.56 6.76 2.53
C ARG A 47 -2.62 6.35 3.67
N PRO A 48 -1.45 6.97 3.84
CA PRO A 48 -0.52 6.60 4.92
C PRO A 48 -1.15 6.55 6.33
N LYS A 49 -2.12 7.42 6.61
CA LYS A 49 -2.88 7.45 7.88
C LYS A 49 -3.74 6.21 8.15
N GLU A 50 -4.02 5.41 7.11
CA GLU A 50 -4.83 4.18 7.17
C GLU A 50 -3.94 2.95 7.44
N LEU A 51 -2.61 3.07 7.25
CA LEU A 51 -1.63 2.02 7.54
C LEU A 51 -1.08 2.07 8.97
N LEU A 52 -1.31 3.17 9.67
CA LEU A 52 -0.86 3.38 11.04
C LEU A 52 -2.03 3.14 11.99
N ILE A 53 -1.78 2.41 13.07
CA ILE A 53 -2.72 2.34 14.20
C ILE A 53 -2.83 3.76 14.76
N GLN A 54 -4.04 4.32 14.73
CA GLN A 54 -4.33 5.65 15.27
C GLN A 54 -4.55 5.60 16.79
N ASP A 55 -3.76 4.78 17.50
CA ASP A 55 -3.65 4.91 18.94
C ASP A 55 -2.82 6.17 19.18
N GLY A 56 -3.51 7.29 19.24
CA GLY A 56 -2.93 8.54 19.70
C GLY A 56 -2.23 8.24 21.02
N LEU A 57 -0.96 8.65 21.15
CA LEU A 57 -0.35 8.77 22.46
C LEU A 57 -1.35 9.57 23.30
N THR A 58 -1.96 8.93 24.28
CA THR A 58 -2.75 9.66 25.26
C THR A 58 -1.82 10.74 25.79
N ASN A 59 -2.23 12.01 25.70
CA ASN A 59 -1.58 13.11 26.41
C ASN A 59 -1.83 12.91 27.91
N GLY A 60 -1.34 11.81 28.48
CA GLY A 60 -1.37 11.57 29.91
C GLY A 60 -0.39 12.53 30.54
N LEU A 61 -0.89 13.41 31.40
CA LEU A 61 -0.04 14.13 32.34
C LEU A 61 0.74 13.08 33.14
N LEU A 62 2.06 13.25 33.24
CA LEU A 62 2.85 12.47 34.19
C LEU A 62 2.24 12.66 35.58
N PRO A 63 1.93 11.59 36.34
CA PRO A 63 1.48 11.75 37.71
C PRO A 63 2.56 12.47 38.52
N ASP A 64 2.12 13.45 39.32
CA ASP A 64 3.01 14.21 40.19
C ASP A 64 3.79 13.25 41.12
N ALA A 65 5.09 13.52 41.26
CA ALA A 65 6.05 12.72 42.02
C ALA A 65 5.80 12.72 43.53
#